data_AF-A0A1G2QAI2-F1
#
_entry.id   AF-A0A1G2QAI2-F1
#
_cell.length_a   1.000
_cell.length_b   1.000
_cell.length_c   1.000
_cell.angle_alpha   90.00
_cell.angle_beta   90.00
_cell.angle_gamma   90.00
#
_symmetry.space_group_name_H-M   'P 1'
#
loop_
_entity.id
_entity.type
_entity.pdbx_description
1 polymer ?
#
loop_
_entity_poly.entity_id
_entity_poly.type
_entity_poly.pdbx_seq_one_letter_code
_entity_poly.pdbx_strand_id
1 'polypeptide(L)'
;MKRLKDVVDEARREGRAVGHFNVATLDMLRGVAQAAAGLNLPVIIGVSEGERAAMGVRQIAALIKSLREETGQEIYLNADHTTSLDSAKAAVDAGFDAVLADGSALALDDNVAYTRQVVAYSKSKNPDILVEGEMGLIGRGSQVLSEVPAEVAAAELTTPEAASEFVTATGVDLLAPAVGNLHGVLVNRPNPNLDIERVKAISAAVNLPLVLHGGSGTSDEDVAAAIKAGCAIVHVSTELRLAWRDAVKLAFADNPDEAAPYKLLKPALQAVEKVTAAKLKLFNK
;
A
#
# COMPACT_ATOMS: atom_id res chain seq x y z
N MET A 1 11.57 -17.25 -5.42
CA MET A 1 10.54 -16.35 -4.86
C MET A 1 9.20 -16.76 -5.43
N LYS A 2 8.14 -16.87 -4.61
CA LYS A 2 6.77 -17.13 -5.08
C LYS A 2 6.26 -15.96 -5.94
N ARG A 3 5.23 -16.18 -6.76
CA ARG A 3 4.55 -15.07 -7.45
C ARG A 3 3.75 -14.27 -6.44
N LEU A 4 3.63 -12.96 -6.63
CA LEU A 4 2.89 -12.10 -5.71
C LEU A 4 1.44 -12.58 -5.52
N LYS A 5 0.80 -13.03 -6.60
CA LYS A 5 -0.55 -13.61 -6.54
C LYS A 5 -0.66 -14.75 -5.52
N ASP A 6 0.27 -15.71 -5.59
CA ASP A 6 0.25 -16.89 -4.73
C ASP A 6 0.45 -16.49 -3.26
N VAL A 7 1.31 -15.50 -3.00
CA VAL A 7 1.56 -14.96 -1.66
C VAL A 7 0.31 -14.30 -1.08
N VAL A 8 -0.39 -13.47 -1.87
CA VAL A 8 -1.60 -12.77 -1.43
C VAL A 8 -2.75 -13.76 -1.21
N ASP A 9 -2.94 -14.72 -2.11
CA ASP A 9 -3.98 -15.74 -2.00
C ASP A 9 -3.75 -16.65 -0.77
N GLU A 10 -2.49 -17.01 -0.48
CA GLU A 10 -2.10 -17.76 0.71
C GLU A 10 -2.37 -16.97 1.99
N ALA A 11 -1.98 -15.69 2.05
CA ALA A 11 -2.25 -14.82 3.18
C ALA A 11 -3.76 -14.73 3.46
N ARG A 12 -4.57 -14.46 2.42
CA ARG A 12 -6.03 -14.39 2.53
C ARG A 12 -6.62 -15.67 3.11
N ARG A 13 -6.23 -16.83 2.58
CA ARG A 13 -6.74 -18.14 3.02
C ARG A 13 -6.44 -18.41 4.50
N GLU A 14 -5.32 -17.91 4.98
CA GLU A 14 -4.90 -18.08 6.38
C GLU A 14 -5.43 -16.99 7.31
N GLY A 15 -6.24 -16.04 6.79
CA GLY A 15 -6.71 -14.90 7.55
C GLY A 15 -5.56 -14.01 8.01
N ARG A 16 -4.52 -13.87 7.18
CA ARG A 16 -3.36 -13.00 7.35
C ARG A 16 -3.34 -11.98 6.20
N ALA A 17 -2.50 -10.96 6.31
CA ALA A 17 -2.27 -10.00 5.24
C ALA A 17 -0.79 -9.73 4.98
N VAL A 18 -0.49 -9.46 3.71
CA VAL A 18 0.81 -8.95 3.26
C VAL A 18 0.87 -7.47 3.56
N GLY A 19 1.96 -7.03 4.21
CA GLY A 19 2.17 -5.61 4.44
C GLY A 19 2.62 -4.90 3.17
N HIS A 20 1.95 -3.81 2.82
CA HIS A 20 2.40 -2.84 1.83
C HIS A 20 2.86 -1.57 2.54
N PHE A 21 4.08 -1.16 2.26
CA PHE A 21 4.71 -0.03 2.93
C PHE A 21 5.31 0.94 1.91
N ASN A 22 4.83 2.19 1.91
CA ASN A 22 5.40 3.22 1.05
C ASN A 22 6.77 3.65 1.55
N VAL A 23 7.69 3.86 0.61
CA VAL A 23 9.05 4.35 0.90
C VAL A 23 9.40 5.52 -0.01
N ALA A 24 10.12 6.50 0.53
CA ALA A 24 10.56 7.69 -0.20
C ALA A 24 12.09 7.84 -0.24
N THR A 25 12.82 7.00 0.50
CA THR A 25 14.29 7.02 0.59
C THR A 25 14.84 5.61 0.71
N LEU A 26 16.15 5.45 0.43
CA LEU A 26 16.84 4.17 0.53
C LEU A 26 16.84 3.61 1.97
N ASP A 27 16.95 4.47 2.98
CA ASP A 27 16.97 4.05 4.37
C ASP A 27 15.59 3.60 4.87
N MET A 28 14.49 4.20 4.38
CA MET A 28 13.14 3.65 4.57
C MET A 28 13.00 2.26 3.93
N LEU A 29 13.42 2.11 2.66
CA LEU A 29 13.41 0.81 1.96
C LEU A 29 14.16 -0.26 2.75
N ARG A 30 15.38 0.04 3.22
CA ARG A 30 16.18 -0.89 4.01
C ARG A 30 15.50 -1.23 5.34
N GLY A 31 14.89 -0.25 6.02
CA GLY A 31 14.16 -0.50 7.27
C GLY A 31 13.00 -1.47 7.07
N VAL A 32 12.19 -1.27 6.01
CA VAL A 32 11.09 -2.18 5.67
C VAL A 32 11.60 -3.58 5.30
N ALA A 33 12.62 -3.65 4.44
CA ALA A 33 13.19 -4.93 4.01
C ALA A 33 13.78 -5.72 5.19
N GLN A 34 14.52 -5.05 6.09
CA GLN A 34 15.10 -5.68 7.28
C GLN A 34 14.03 -6.20 8.25
N ALA A 35 12.97 -5.42 8.49
CA ALA A 35 11.86 -5.86 9.33
C ALA A 35 11.19 -7.12 8.79
N ALA A 36 10.91 -7.15 7.49
CA ALA A 36 10.30 -8.30 6.83
C ALA A 36 11.23 -9.52 6.84
N ALA A 37 12.53 -9.32 6.58
CA ALA A 37 13.52 -10.40 6.61
C ALA A 37 13.68 -11.00 8.01
N GLY A 38 13.74 -10.15 9.05
CA GLY A 38 13.84 -10.60 10.44
C GLY A 38 12.63 -11.40 10.93
N LEU A 39 11.48 -11.26 10.27
CA LEU A 39 10.26 -12.03 10.55
C LEU A 39 10.04 -13.19 9.56
N ASN A 40 10.89 -13.35 8.55
CA ASN A 40 10.69 -14.29 7.43
C ASN A 40 9.31 -14.12 6.76
N LEU A 41 8.87 -12.88 6.58
CA LEU A 41 7.58 -12.55 5.96
C LEU A 41 7.80 -11.88 4.59
N PRO A 42 6.89 -12.14 3.62
CA PRO A 42 6.87 -11.38 2.38
C PRO A 42 6.41 -9.94 2.63
N VAL A 43 6.86 -9.01 1.78
CA VAL A 43 6.51 -7.59 1.91
C VAL A 43 6.37 -6.93 0.55
N ILE A 44 5.46 -5.96 0.44
CA ILE A 44 5.30 -5.11 -0.74
C ILE A 44 5.86 -3.72 -0.43
N ILE A 45 6.74 -3.23 -1.28
CA ILE A 45 7.24 -1.85 -1.26
C ILE A 45 6.35 -1.02 -2.18
N GLY A 46 5.65 -0.06 -1.61
CA GLY A 46 4.84 0.91 -2.33
C GLY A 46 5.65 2.13 -2.75
N VAL A 47 5.42 2.62 -3.97
CA VAL A 47 5.89 3.94 -4.40
C VAL A 47 4.81 4.66 -5.21
N SER A 48 4.25 5.70 -4.61
CA SER A 48 3.31 6.63 -5.24
C SER A 48 3.97 7.37 -6.41
N GLU A 49 3.18 8.07 -7.24
CA GLU A 49 3.74 8.88 -8.33
C GLU A 49 4.76 9.93 -7.84
N GLY A 50 4.52 10.55 -6.69
CA GLY A 50 5.47 11.48 -6.07
C GLY A 50 6.77 10.81 -5.63
N GLU A 51 6.68 9.62 -5.03
CA GLU A 51 7.85 8.82 -4.62
C GLU A 51 8.63 8.31 -5.83
N ARG A 52 7.92 7.88 -6.88
CA ARG A 52 8.52 7.48 -8.17
C ARG A 52 9.22 8.65 -8.88
N ALA A 53 8.67 9.86 -8.80
CA ALA A 53 9.32 11.06 -9.33
C ALA A 53 10.60 11.40 -8.55
N ALA A 54 10.59 11.24 -7.23
CA ALA A 54 11.74 11.52 -6.37
C ALA A 54 12.86 10.47 -6.49
N MET A 55 12.52 9.19 -6.50
CA MET A 55 13.49 8.09 -6.50
C MET A 55 13.85 7.60 -7.90
N GLY A 56 12.99 7.84 -8.88
CA GLY A 56 13.10 7.30 -10.24
C GLY A 56 12.50 5.90 -10.38
N VAL A 57 11.61 5.72 -11.36
CA VAL A 57 10.87 4.46 -11.60
C VAL A 57 11.81 3.27 -11.84
N ARG A 58 12.80 3.43 -12.71
CA ARG A 58 13.76 2.35 -13.04
C ARG A 58 14.75 2.10 -11.92
N GLN A 59 15.11 3.15 -11.19
CA GLN A 59 16.07 3.11 -10.09
C GLN A 59 15.49 2.31 -8.93
N ILE A 60 14.24 2.57 -8.52
CA ILE A 60 13.63 1.78 -7.45
C ILE A 60 13.44 0.31 -7.87
N ALA A 61 13.03 0.04 -9.11
CA ALA A 61 12.95 -1.34 -9.62
C ALA A 61 14.31 -2.06 -9.55
N ALA A 62 15.41 -1.37 -9.92
CA ALA A 62 16.76 -1.92 -9.82
C ALA A 62 17.18 -2.18 -8.36
N LEU A 63 16.82 -1.30 -7.41
CA LEU A 63 17.10 -1.49 -5.99
C LEU A 63 16.37 -2.72 -5.43
N ILE A 64 15.07 -2.89 -5.74
CA ILE A 64 14.32 -4.07 -5.32
C ILE A 64 14.91 -5.34 -5.92
N LYS A 65 15.26 -5.32 -7.22
CA LYS A 65 15.92 -6.45 -7.88
C LYS A 65 17.23 -6.82 -7.20
N SER A 66 18.07 -5.83 -6.90
CA SER A 66 19.34 -6.04 -6.19
C SER A 66 19.13 -6.72 -4.84
N LEU A 67 18.14 -6.26 -4.05
CA LEU A 67 17.82 -6.85 -2.75
C LEU A 67 17.36 -8.32 -2.88
N ARG A 68 16.52 -8.63 -3.88
CA ARG A 68 16.08 -10.01 -4.16
C ARG A 68 17.26 -10.93 -4.49
N GLU A 69 18.16 -10.48 -5.36
CA GLU A 69 19.31 -11.26 -5.81
C GLU A 69 20.32 -11.50 -4.68
N GLU A 70 20.54 -10.49 -3.83
CA GLU A 70 21.47 -10.59 -2.69
C GLU A 70 20.91 -11.47 -1.56
N THR A 71 19.63 -11.33 -1.23
CA THR A 71 19.06 -11.89 0.01
C THR A 71 18.12 -13.08 -0.20
N GLY A 72 17.61 -13.28 -1.42
CA GLY A 72 16.54 -14.24 -1.70
C GLY A 72 15.18 -13.89 -1.11
N GLN A 73 15.03 -12.71 -0.49
CA GLN A 73 13.81 -12.27 0.19
C GLN A 73 12.61 -12.13 -0.77
N GLU A 74 11.42 -12.48 -0.28
CA GLU A 74 10.15 -12.25 -0.97
C GLU A 74 9.68 -10.78 -0.83
N ILE A 75 10.42 -9.87 -1.48
CA ILE A 75 10.14 -8.43 -1.52
C ILE A 75 9.55 -8.05 -2.87
N TYR A 76 8.37 -7.45 -2.88
CA TYR A 76 7.61 -7.07 -4.08
C TYR A 76 7.57 -5.56 -4.26
N LEU A 77 7.32 -5.07 -5.48
CA LEU A 77 7.26 -3.64 -5.80
C LEU A 77 5.89 -3.29 -6.40
N ASN A 78 5.25 -2.27 -5.84
CA ASN A 78 3.94 -1.78 -6.23
C ASN A 78 4.00 -0.32 -6.67
N ALA A 79 3.38 -0.02 -7.81
CA ALA A 79 3.18 1.33 -8.33
C ALA A 79 1.89 1.88 -7.74
N ASP A 80 2.05 2.55 -6.60
CA ASP A 80 0.96 3.04 -5.78
C ASP A 80 0.34 4.32 -6.40
N HIS A 81 -0.96 4.52 -6.14
CA HIS A 81 -1.82 5.59 -6.67
C HIS A 81 -1.46 6.05 -8.08
N THR A 82 -1.56 5.14 -9.07
CA THR A 82 -1.24 5.47 -10.46
C THR A 82 -2.46 6.05 -11.16
N THR A 83 -2.38 7.33 -11.56
CA THR A 83 -3.54 8.09 -12.05
C THR A 83 -3.56 8.27 -13.58
N SER A 84 -2.52 7.83 -14.27
CA SER A 84 -2.43 7.92 -15.73
C SER A 84 -1.89 6.64 -16.37
N LEU A 85 -2.37 6.36 -17.59
CA LEU A 85 -1.95 5.16 -18.33
C LEU A 85 -0.46 5.19 -18.63
N ASP A 86 0.12 6.35 -18.91
CA ASP A 86 1.56 6.46 -19.21
C ASP A 86 2.42 6.18 -17.96
N SER A 87 1.99 6.64 -16.79
CA SER A 87 2.63 6.31 -15.52
C SER A 87 2.53 4.81 -15.20
N ALA A 88 1.38 4.18 -15.49
CA ALA A 88 1.18 2.74 -15.35
C ALA A 88 2.11 1.96 -16.29
N LYS A 89 2.16 2.34 -17.58
CA LYS A 89 3.06 1.74 -18.56
C LYS A 89 4.53 1.84 -18.13
N ALA A 90 4.96 3.00 -17.65
CA ALA A 90 6.32 3.21 -17.18
C ALA A 90 6.70 2.28 -16.02
N ALA A 91 5.78 2.04 -15.08
CA ALA A 91 5.99 1.09 -13.97
C ALA A 91 6.04 -0.36 -14.45
N VAL A 92 5.06 -0.77 -15.28
CA VAL A 92 5.01 -2.12 -15.87
C VAL A 92 6.29 -2.42 -16.64
N ASP A 93 6.72 -1.50 -17.51
CA ASP A 93 7.92 -1.67 -18.34
C ASP A 93 9.21 -1.68 -17.50
N ALA A 94 9.20 -1.09 -16.31
CA ALA A 94 10.31 -1.13 -15.37
C ALA A 94 10.38 -2.44 -14.55
N GLY A 95 9.35 -3.29 -14.61
CA GLY A 95 9.31 -4.58 -13.93
C GLY A 95 8.69 -4.55 -12.53
N PHE A 96 7.75 -3.63 -12.29
CA PHE A 96 6.93 -3.65 -11.07
C PHE A 96 6.06 -4.91 -11.02
N ASP A 97 5.84 -5.47 -9.82
CA ASP A 97 5.04 -6.69 -9.64
C ASP A 97 3.54 -6.39 -9.49
N ALA A 98 3.19 -5.15 -9.11
CA ALA A 98 1.82 -4.69 -9.03
C ALA A 98 1.66 -3.22 -9.42
N VAL A 99 0.48 -2.87 -9.93
CA VAL A 99 0.08 -1.49 -10.24
C VAL A 99 -1.30 -1.22 -9.67
N LEU A 100 -1.42 -0.15 -8.89
CA LEU A 100 -2.71 0.40 -8.48
C LEU A 100 -3.21 1.38 -9.54
N ALA A 101 -4.27 1.00 -10.27
CA ALA A 101 -5.02 1.87 -11.15
C ALA A 101 -5.99 2.72 -10.32
N ASP A 102 -5.54 3.90 -9.91
CA ASP A 102 -6.35 4.82 -9.12
C ASP A 102 -7.16 5.75 -10.04
N GLY A 103 -8.36 5.27 -10.39
CA GLY A 103 -9.40 6.06 -11.05
C GLY A 103 -10.48 6.55 -10.09
N SER A 104 -10.25 6.50 -8.77
CA SER A 104 -11.27 6.77 -7.74
C SER A 104 -11.86 8.19 -7.80
N ALA A 105 -11.09 9.14 -8.35
CA ALA A 105 -11.52 10.51 -8.57
C ALA A 105 -12.35 10.73 -9.85
N LEU A 106 -12.45 9.71 -10.72
CA LEU A 106 -13.21 9.78 -11.96
C LEU A 106 -14.67 9.34 -11.73
N ALA A 107 -15.54 9.66 -12.69
CA ALA A 107 -16.85 9.01 -12.74
C ALA A 107 -16.67 7.49 -12.92
N LEU A 108 -17.64 6.69 -12.43
CA LEU A 108 -17.50 5.23 -12.40
C LEU A 108 -17.17 4.63 -13.77
N ASP A 109 -17.84 5.06 -14.84
CA ASP A 109 -17.60 4.57 -16.20
C ASP A 109 -16.18 4.90 -16.68
N ASP A 110 -15.68 6.09 -16.36
CA ASP A 110 -14.32 6.53 -16.68
C ASP A 110 -13.27 5.77 -15.86
N ASN A 111 -13.55 5.49 -14.58
CA ASN A 111 -12.71 4.65 -13.74
C ASN A 111 -12.62 3.22 -14.30
N VAL A 112 -13.75 2.63 -14.69
CA VAL A 112 -13.77 1.32 -15.36
C VAL A 112 -12.97 1.36 -16.65
N ALA A 113 -13.17 2.37 -17.51
CA ALA A 113 -12.46 2.49 -18.77
C ALA A 113 -10.94 2.66 -18.58
N TYR A 114 -10.51 3.45 -17.62
CA TYR A 114 -9.11 3.63 -17.26
C TYR A 114 -8.50 2.34 -16.72
N THR A 115 -9.15 1.73 -15.72
CA THR A 115 -8.67 0.51 -15.07
C THR A 115 -8.52 -0.63 -16.08
N ARG A 116 -9.47 -0.79 -17.01
CA ARG A 116 -9.37 -1.77 -18.11
C ARG A 116 -8.14 -1.57 -18.98
N GLN A 117 -7.77 -0.32 -19.29
CA GLN A 117 -6.58 -0.04 -20.09
C GLN A 117 -5.30 -0.43 -19.35
N VAL A 118 -5.25 -0.19 -18.03
CA VAL A 118 -4.12 -0.61 -17.19
C VAL A 118 -4.06 -2.14 -17.10
N VAL A 119 -5.18 -2.82 -16.83
CA VAL A 119 -5.27 -4.30 -16.83
C VAL A 119 -4.77 -4.85 -18.16
N ALA A 120 -5.33 -4.41 -19.29
CA ALA A 120 -4.96 -4.90 -20.61
C ALA A 120 -3.46 -4.71 -20.89
N TYR A 121 -2.90 -3.55 -20.58
CA TYR A 121 -1.47 -3.29 -20.79
C TYR A 121 -0.60 -4.19 -19.90
N SER A 122 -0.84 -4.21 -18.59
CA SER A 122 -0.09 -5.02 -17.63
C SER A 122 -0.06 -6.49 -18.04
N LYS A 123 -1.23 -7.07 -18.32
CA LYS A 123 -1.33 -8.49 -18.71
C LYS A 123 -0.69 -8.79 -20.06
N SER A 124 -0.70 -7.85 -21.00
CA SER A 124 0.00 -8.01 -22.29
C SER A 124 1.52 -8.08 -22.16
N LYS A 125 2.08 -7.49 -21.09
CA LYS A 125 3.52 -7.47 -20.81
C LYS A 125 3.94 -8.65 -19.95
N ASN A 126 3.21 -8.88 -18.87
CA ASN A 126 3.44 -9.98 -17.96
C ASN A 126 2.13 -10.33 -17.23
N PRO A 127 1.56 -11.53 -17.43
CA PRO A 127 0.30 -11.93 -16.79
C PRO A 127 0.39 -12.02 -15.26
N ASP A 128 1.61 -12.14 -14.70
CA ASP A 128 1.83 -12.22 -13.25
C ASP A 128 1.82 -10.84 -12.55
N ILE A 129 1.82 -9.73 -13.30
CA ILE A 129 1.66 -8.39 -12.71
C ILE A 129 0.23 -8.25 -12.21
N LEU A 130 0.08 -7.96 -10.91
CA LEU A 130 -1.25 -7.70 -10.33
C LEU A 130 -1.70 -6.28 -10.64
N VAL A 131 -2.96 -6.13 -11.01
CA VAL A 131 -3.60 -4.81 -11.11
C VAL A 131 -4.65 -4.69 -10.03
N GLU A 132 -4.49 -3.67 -9.22
CA GLU A 132 -5.45 -3.27 -8.20
C GLU A 132 -6.30 -2.13 -8.74
N GLY A 133 -7.61 -2.19 -8.53
CA GLY A 133 -8.52 -1.08 -8.80
C GLY A 133 -9.05 -0.48 -7.50
N GLU A 134 -9.23 0.84 -7.48
CA GLU A 134 -9.74 1.57 -6.32
C GLU A 134 -11.15 2.11 -6.57
N MET A 135 -12.01 1.96 -5.55
CA MET A 135 -13.40 2.42 -5.56
C MET A 135 -13.74 3.25 -4.33
N GLY A 136 -14.44 4.36 -4.57
CA GLY A 136 -14.86 5.30 -3.53
C GLY A 136 -13.76 6.28 -3.13
N LEU A 137 -14.12 7.28 -2.33
CA LEU A 137 -13.21 8.36 -1.94
C LEU A 137 -12.80 8.20 -0.48
N ILE A 138 -11.51 7.98 -0.24
CA ILE A 138 -10.93 7.77 1.09
C ILE A 138 -9.93 8.87 1.50
N GLY A 139 -9.93 9.98 0.75
CA GLY A 139 -9.01 11.11 0.94
C GLY A 139 -7.75 10.96 0.11
N ARG A 140 -6.90 11.99 0.10
CA ARG A 140 -5.70 12.04 -0.74
C ARG A 140 -4.45 12.25 0.09
N GLY A 141 -3.42 11.48 -0.24
CA GLY A 141 -2.07 11.67 0.28
C GLY A 141 -1.87 11.19 1.71
N SER A 142 -0.64 10.74 2.00
CA SER A 142 -0.26 10.27 3.34
C SER A 142 0.31 11.41 4.18
N GLN A 143 -0.55 12.02 4.99
CA GLN A 143 -0.23 13.20 5.80
C GLN A 143 -0.98 13.23 7.13
N VAL A 144 -0.60 14.20 7.96
CA VAL A 144 -1.25 14.49 9.24
C VAL A 144 -2.43 15.42 9.00
N LEU A 145 -3.61 15.06 9.51
CA LEU A 145 -4.87 15.76 9.26
C LEU A 145 -5.45 16.34 10.55
N SER A 146 -6.03 17.54 10.48
CA SER A 146 -6.77 18.15 11.60
C SER A 146 -8.17 17.57 11.76
N GLU A 147 -8.81 17.23 10.64
CA GLU A 147 -10.17 16.71 10.55
C GLU A 147 -10.32 15.82 9.32
N VAL A 148 -11.41 15.05 9.27
CA VAL A 148 -11.76 14.26 8.08
C VAL A 148 -12.15 15.23 6.96
N PRO A 149 -11.56 15.13 5.75
CA PRO A 149 -11.93 15.99 4.64
C PRO A 149 -13.43 15.90 4.35
N ALA A 150 -14.09 17.05 4.14
CA ALA A 150 -15.54 17.12 3.97
C ALA A 150 -16.05 16.25 2.80
N GLU A 151 -15.28 16.19 1.71
CA GLU A 151 -15.53 15.32 0.56
C GLU A 151 -15.53 13.83 0.91
N VAL A 152 -14.66 13.39 1.82
CA VAL A 152 -14.61 11.99 2.30
C VAL A 152 -15.79 11.71 3.22
N ALA A 153 -16.11 12.65 4.12
CA ALA A 153 -17.22 12.50 5.05
C ALA A 153 -18.59 12.44 4.34
N ALA A 154 -18.72 13.09 3.18
CA ALA A 154 -19.92 13.09 2.35
C ALA A 154 -19.94 11.98 1.29
N ALA A 155 -18.82 11.28 1.07
CA ALA A 155 -18.71 10.25 0.05
C ALA A 155 -19.48 8.99 0.46
N GLU A 156 -20.10 8.35 -0.52
CA GLU A 156 -20.71 7.04 -0.33
C GLU A 156 -19.64 5.96 -0.21
N LEU A 157 -19.87 5.02 0.71
CA LEU A 157 -19.03 3.84 0.84
C LEU A 157 -19.33 2.84 -0.26
N THR A 158 -18.33 2.05 -0.64
CA THR A 158 -18.46 1.04 -1.69
C THR A 158 -19.53 0.00 -1.32
N THR A 159 -20.44 -0.31 -2.23
CA THR A 159 -21.44 -1.38 -2.04
C THR A 159 -20.95 -2.70 -2.64
N PRO A 160 -21.42 -3.86 -2.12
CA PRO A 160 -21.08 -5.17 -2.71
C PRO A 160 -21.46 -5.30 -4.18
N GLU A 161 -22.60 -4.73 -4.57
CA GLU A 161 -23.09 -4.75 -5.95
C GLU A 161 -22.17 -3.95 -6.87
N ALA A 162 -21.84 -2.70 -6.51
CA ALA A 162 -20.93 -1.87 -7.29
C ALA A 162 -19.53 -2.48 -7.39
N ALA A 163 -19.03 -3.08 -6.30
CA ALA A 163 -17.77 -3.79 -6.30
C ALA A 163 -17.75 -4.98 -7.28
N SER A 164 -18.83 -5.77 -7.31
CA SER A 164 -18.97 -6.92 -8.21
C SER A 164 -19.04 -6.50 -9.68
N GLU A 165 -19.81 -5.45 -9.97
CA GLU A 165 -19.89 -4.86 -11.31
C GLU A 165 -18.54 -4.32 -11.78
N PHE A 166 -17.84 -3.57 -10.92
CA PHE A 166 -16.53 -3.01 -11.24
C PHE A 166 -15.49 -4.10 -11.51
N VAL A 167 -15.39 -5.11 -10.65
CA VAL A 167 -14.46 -6.24 -10.83
C VAL A 167 -14.75 -6.98 -12.13
N THR A 168 -16.03 -7.26 -12.40
CA THR A 168 -16.44 -7.96 -13.63
C THR A 168 -16.11 -7.12 -14.88
N ALA A 169 -16.36 -5.81 -14.83
CA ALA A 169 -16.14 -4.92 -15.96
C ALA A 169 -14.66 -4.66 -16.24
N THR A 170 -13.81 -4.69 -15.21
CA THR A 170 -12.39 -4.31 -15.30
C THR A 170 -11.43 -5.49 -15.44
N GLY A 171 -11.74 -6.62 -14.78
CA GLY A 171 -10.83 -7.77 -14.70
C GLY A 171 -9.60 -7.55 -13.82
N VAL A 172 -9.71 -6.67 -12.81
CA VAL A 172 -8.65 -6.48 -11.80
C VAL A 172 -8.39 -7.74 -10.99
N ASP A 173 -7.18 -7.85 -10.43
CA ASP A 173 -6.79 -8.96 -9.56
C ASP A 173 -7.06 -8.67 -8.07
N LEU A 174 -7.08 -7.38 -7.71
CA LEU A 174 -7.21 -6.86 -6.36
C LEU A 174 -8.20 -5.69 -6.37
N LEU A 175 -8.93 -5.50 -5.26
CA LEU A 175 -9.87 -4.39 -5.11
C LEU A 175 -9.61 -3.63 -3.80
N ALA A 176 -9.50 -2.31 -3.90
CA ALA A 176 -9.49 -1.38 -2.76
C ALA A 176 -10.84 -0.67 -2.63
N PRO A 177 -11.73 -1.12 -1.74
CA PRO A 177 -13.02 -0.47 -1.51
C PRO A 177 -12.94 0.60 -0.41
N ALA A 178 -13.72 1.67 -0.56
CA ALA A 178 -14.00 2.61 0.52
C ALA A 178 -14.96 1.99 1.54
N VAL A 179 -14.47 1.73 2.75
CA VAL A 179 -15.21 1.04 3.84
C VAL A 179 -15.14 1.81 5.17
N GLY A 180 -14.99 3.13 5.09
CA GLY A 180 -14.80 4.02 6.26
C GLY A 180 -13.33 4.30 6.57
N ASN A 181 -12.40 3.75 5.81
CA ASN A 181 -10.98 4.03 5.89
C ASN A 181 -10.63 5.44 5.38
N LEU A 182 -9.48 5.96 5.81
CA LEU A 182 -9.00 7.31 5.53
C LEU A 182 -7.49 7.31 5.25
N HIS A 183 -7.04 8.02 4.21
CA HIS A 183 -5.62 8.33 4.05
C HIS A 183 -5.16 9.39 5.04
N GLY A 184 -4.03 9.12 5.70
CA GLY A 184 -3.47 10.04 6.70
C GLY A 184 -3.83 9.64 8.12
N VAL A 185 -3.41 10.47 9.07
CA VAL A 185 -3.68 10.28 10.50
C VAL A 185 -4.23 11.56 11.10
N LEU A 186 -5.37 11.45 11.79
CA LEU A 186 -5.96 12.56 12.53
C LEU A 186 -5.13 12.86 13.80
N VAL A 187 -4.80 14.14 14.03
CA VAL A 187 -3.97 14.55 15.19
C VAL A 187 -4.68 14.52 16.53
N ASN A 188 -5.99 14.76 16.52
CA ASN A 188 -6.75 15.06 17.74
C ASN A 188 -7.73 13.94 18.13
N ARG A 189 -7.82 12.88 17.32
CA ARG A 189 -8.73 11.76 17.52
C ARG A 189 -8.29 10.56 16.68
N PRO A 190 -8.75 9.34 17.00
CA PRO A 190 -8.59 8.20 16.11
C PRO A 190 -9.25 8.44 14.74
N ASN A 191 -8.73 7.78 13.71
CA ASN A 191 -9.38 7.70 12.41
C ASN A 191 -10.79 7.06 12.54
N PRO A 192 -11.70 7.29 11.59
CA PRO A 192 -13.01 6.64 11.60
C PRO A 192 -12.88 5.11 11.63
N ASN A 193 -13.83 4.45 12.31
CA ASN A 193 -13.88 2.99 12.36
C ASN A 193 -14.23 2.42 10.98
N LEU A 194 -13.73 1.22 10.70
CA LEU A 194 -14.06 0.49 9.50
C LEU A 194 -15.45 -0.15 9.60
N ASP A 195 -16.18 -0.18 8.49
CA ASP A 195 -17.42 -0.94 8.32
C ASP A 195 -17.08 -2.41 7.99
N ILE A 196 -16.82 -3.21 9.02
CA ILE A 196 -16.36 -4.60 8.88
C ILE A 196 -17.42 -5.50 8.21
N GLU A 197 -18.71 -5.27 8.48
CA GLU A 197 -19.78 -6.03 7.83
C GLU A 197 -19.83 -5.74 6.33
N ARG A 198 -19.58 -4.47 5.93
CA ARG A 198 -19.41 -4.12 4.52
C ARG A 198 -18.17 -4.76 3.90
N VAL A 199 -17.02 -4.78 4.57
CA VAL A 199 -15.81 -5.49 4.09
C VAL A 199 -16.15 -6.95 3.80
N LYS A 200 -16.84 -7.62 4.73
CA LYS A 200 -17.25 -9.02 4.61
C LYS A 200 -18.22 -9.23 3.45
N ALA A 201 -19.21 -8.35 3.29
CA ALA A 201 -20.19 -8.41 2.21
C ALA A 201 -19.53 -8.21 0.83
N ILE A 202 -18.62 -7.23 0.69
CA ILE A 202 -17.85 -7.00 -0.54
C ILE A 202 -16.97 -8.21 -0.85
N SER A 203 -16.20 -8.71 0.14
CA SER A 203 -15.32 -9.87 -0.01
C SER A 203 -16.06 -11.11 -0.55
N ALA A 204 -17.28 -11.35 -0.05
CA ALA A 204 -18.15 -12.42 -0.51
C ALA A 204 -18.67 -12.20 -1.94
N ALA A 205 -18.94 -10.95 -2.33
CA ALA A 205 -19.47 -10.61 -3.65
C ALA A 205 -18.43 -10.69 -4.78
N VAL A 206 -17.18 -10.27 -4.53
CA VAL A 206 -16.15 -10.18 -5.59
C VAL A 206 -15.25 -11.40 -5.67
N ASN A 207 -15.15 -12.20 -4.60
CA ASN A 207 -14.25 -13.35 -4.47
C ASN A 207 -12.76 -13.08 -4.79
N LEU A 208 -12.33 -11.81 -4.81
CA LEU A 208 -10.93 -11.38 -4.94
C LEU A 208 -10.34 -10.97 -3.58
N PRO A 209 -9.01 -10.99 -3.41
CA PRO A 209 -8.38 -10.37 -2.26
C PRO A 209 -8.68 -8.87 -2.20
N LEU A 210 -9.14 -8.39 -1.05
CA LEU A 210 -9.34 -6.96 -0.82
C LEU A 210 -8.05 -6.31 -0.30
N VAL A 211 -7.88 -5.03 -0.61
CA VAL A 211 -6.76 -4.21 -0.16
C VAL A 211 -7.28 -3.14 0.79
N LEU A 212 -6.76 -3.12 2.01
CA LEU A 212 -7.07 -2.08 3.00
C LEU A 212 -6.11 -0.91 2.83
N HIS A 213 -6.62 0.15 2.23
CA HIS A 213 -5.95 1.44 2.20
C HIS A 213 -6.10 2.20 3.51
N GLY A 214 -5.18 3.13 3.77
CA GLY A 214 -5.26 3.98 4.96
C GLY A 214 -5.03 3.23 6.27
N GLY A 215 -4.25 2.14 6.29
CA GLY A 215 -3.98 1.37 7.51
C GLY A 215 -3.16 2.13 8.57
N SER A 216 -2.69 3.34 8.26
CA SER A 216 -2.09 4.25 9.24
C SER A 216 -3.18 4.92 10.08
N GLY A 217 -3.10 4.81 11.40
CA GLY A 217 -4.07 5.44 12.32
C GLY A 217 -5.42 4.72 12.46
N THR A 218 -5.69 3.67 11.67
CA THR A 218 -6.74 2.68 11.95
C THR A 218 -6.35 1.86 13.18
N SER A 219 -7.33 1.52 14.03
CA SER A 219 -7.09 0.70 15.22
C SER A 219 -6.59 -0.70 14.87
N ASP A 220 -5.79 -1.28 15.75
CA ASP A 220 -5.27 -2.64 15.57
C ASP A 220 -6.42 -3.66 15.51
N GLU A 221 -7.50 -3.42 16.26
CA GLU A 221 -8.71 -4.23 16.27
C GLU A 221 -9.43 -4.21 14.92
N ASP A 222 -9.64 -3.02 14.32
CA ASP A 222 -10.31 -2.89 13.04
C ASP A 222 -9.47 -3.48 11.90
N VAL A 223 -8.14 -3.27 11.93
CA VAL A 223 -7.24 -3.89 10.95
C VAL A 223 -7.32 -5.41 11.05
N ALA A 224 -7.25 -5.99 12.26
CA ALA A 224 -7.35 -7.43 12.45
C ALA A 224 -8.72 -7.96 11.98
N ALA A 225 -9.81 -7.25 12.28
CA ALA A 225 -11.15 -7.62 11.86
C ALA A 225 -11.31 -7.56 10.32
N ALA A 226 -10.78 -6.52 9.66
CA ALA A 226 -10.80 -6.38 8.21
C ALA A 226 -10.02 -7.50 7.51
N ILE A 227 -8.87 -7.90 8.07
CA ILE A 227 -8.08 -9.04 7.56
C ILE A 227 -8.92 -10.33 7.63
N LYS A 228 -9.56 -10.62 8.78
CA LYS A 228 -10.42 -11.81 8.91
C LYS A 228 -11.66 -11.73 8.01
N ALA A 229 -12.12 -10.53 7.64
CA ALA A 229 -13.24 -10.32 6.72
C ALA A 229 -12.87 -10.47 5.23
N GLY A 230 -11.58 -10.45 4.87
CA GLY A 230 -11.11 -10.74 3.52
C GLY A 230 -10.03 -9.81 2.96
N CYS A 231 -9.59 -8.81 3.73
CA CYS A 231 -8.44 -8.00 3.34
C CYS A 231 -7.15 -8.83 3.42
N ALA A 232 -6.41 -8.88 2.31
CA ALA A 232 -5.19 -9.67 2.18
C ALA A 232 -3.93 -8.81 2.03
N ILE A 233 -4.10 -7.51 1.81
CA ILE A 233 -3.02 -6.52 1.75
C ILE A 233 -3.44 -5.31 2.61
N VAL A 234 -2.50 -4.74 3.37
CA VAL A 234 -2.74 -3.52 4.15
C VAL A 234 -1.67 -2.48 3.82
N HIS A 235 -2.10 -1.30 3.36
CA HIS A 235 -1.22 -0.17 3.01
C HIS A 235 -0.92 0.67 4.25
N VAL A 236 0.37 0.91 4.52
CA VAL A 236 0.84 1.77 5.61
C VAL A 236 1.90 2.74 5.07
N SER A 237 1.70 4.04 5.28
CA SER A 237 2.60 5.08 4.78
C SER A 237 2.84 6.17 5.80
N THR A 238 1.78 6.82 6.30
CA THR A 238 1.89 7.96 7.22
C THR A 238 2.67 7.62 8.50
N GLU A 239 2.44 6.45 9.10
CA GLU A 239 3.17 6.04 10.31
C GLU A 239 4.69 5.88 10.06
N LEU A 240 5.09 5.38 8.88
CA LEU A 240 6.51 5.27 8.52
C LEU A 240 7.13 6.65 8.31
N ARG A 241 6.41 7.56 7.63
CA ARG A 241 6.87 8.94 7.41
C ARG A 241 7.05 9.68 8.74
N LEU A 242 6.15 9.50 9.70
CA LEU A 242 6.24 10.10 11.03
C LEU A 242 7.43 9.54 11.82
N ALA A 243 7.55 8.21 11.87
CA ALA A 243 8.67 7.55 12.55
C ALA A 243 10.03 7.97 11.96
N TRP A 244 10.12 8.02 10.63
CA TRP A 244 11.30 8.50 9.92
C TRP A 244 11.60 9.96 10.28
N ARG A 245 10.63 10.87 10.13
CA ARG A 245 10.79 12.31 10.38
C ARG A 245 11.26 12.57 11.80
N ASP A 246 10.62 11.95 12.77
CA ASP A 246 10.88 12.21 14.19
C ASP A 246 12.26 11.67 14.60
N ALA A 247 12.66 10.52 14.06
CA ALA A 247 14.00 9.97 14.26
C ALA A 247 15.09 10.83 13.60
N VAL A 248 14.87 11.37 12.40
CA VAL A 248 15.82 12.30 11.76
C VAL A 248 15.97 13.58 12.59
N LYS A 249 14.86 14.17 13.06
CA LYS A 249 14.91 15.35 13.92
C LYS A 249 15.73 15.11 15.19
N LEU A 250 15.52 13.96 15.84
CA LEU A 250 16.27 13.59 17.03
C LEU A 250 17.75 13.35 16.72
N ALA A 251 18.06 12.68 15.61
CA ALA A 251 19.45 12.42 15.21
C ALA A 251 20.27 13.70 15.04
N PHE A 252 19.68 14.74 14.43
CA PHE A 252 20.30 16.06 14.32
C PHE A 252 20.46 16.77 15.67
N ALA A 253 19.48 16.65 16.56
CA ALA A 253 19.54 17.25 17.89
C ALA A 253 20.64 16.60 18.76
N ASP A 254 20.76 15.27 18.68
CA ASP A 254 21.72 14.50 19.48
C ASP A 254 23.15 14.57 18.92
N ASN A 255 23.32 14.86 17.63
CA ASN A 255 24.61 14.86 16.94
C ASN A 255 24.79 16.11 16.06
N PRO A 256 24.86 17.32 16.66
CA PRO A 256 24.83 18.58 15.90
C PRO A 256 26.03 18.78 14.97
N ASP A 257 27.17 18.16 15.28
CA ASP A 257 28.41 18.26 14.49
C ASP A 257 28.58 17.11 13.48
N GLU A 258 27.66 16.14 13.44
CA GLU A 258 27.77 15.01 12.52
C GLU A 258 27.32 15.44 11.11
N ALA A 259 28.26 15.38 10.16
CA ALA A 259 28.02 15.77 8.78
C ALA A 259 27.68 14.58 7.86
N ALA A 260 27.96 13.34 8.27
CA ALA A 260 27.79 12.17 7.42
C ALA A 260 26.31 11.74 7.36
N PRO A 261 25.64 11.83 6.19
CA PRO A 261 24.21 11.58 6.10
C PRO A 261 23.81 10.15 6.52
N TYR A 262 24.61 9.14 6.17
CA TYR A 262 24.30 7.75 6.50
C TYR A 262 24.32 7.46 8.01
N LYS A 263 25.01 8.27 8.82
CA LYS A 263 24.95 8.17 10.28
C LYS A 263 23.71 8.86 10.83
N LEU A 264 23.37 10.03 10.30
CA LEU A 264 22.15 10.77 10.65
C LEU A 264 20.87 10.03 10.28
N LEU A 265 20.89 9.26 9.19
CA LEU A 265 19.74 8.47 8.71
C LEU A 265 19.65 7.07 9.35
N LYS A 266 20.70 6.60 10.03
CA LYS A 266 20.67 5.27 10.68
C LYS A 266 19.56 5.14 11.73
N PRO A 267 19.33 6.13 12.63
CA PRO A 267 18.18 6.09 13.54
C PRO A 267 16.83 6.07 12.82
N ALA A 268 16.71 6.76 11.69
CA ALA A 268 15.49 6.81 10.89
C ALA A 268 15.14 5.45 10.29
N LEU A 269 16.13 4.75 9.73
CA LEU A 269 15.99 3.35 9.30
C LEU A 269 15.49 2.46 10.43
N GLN A 270 16.10 2.53 11.61
CA GLN A 270 15.73 1.71 12.77
C GLN A 270 14.30 2.01 13.25
N ALA A 271 13.87 3.27 13.19
CA ALA A 271 12.52 3.66 13.53
C ALA A 271 11.49 3.09 12.54
N VAL A 272 11.79 3.15 11.24
CA VAL A 272 10.96 2.54 10.19
C VAL A 272 10.90 1.02 10.33
N GLU A 273 12.03 0.36 10.58
CA GLU A 273 12.11 -1.07 10.82
C GLU A 273 11.21 -1.49 11.99
N LYS A 274 11.28 -0.76 13.11
CA LYS A 274 10.47 -1.04 14.30
C LYS A 274 8.97 -0.93 14.02
N VAL A 275 8.52 0.13 13.35
CA VAL A 275 7.10 0.31 12.99
C VAL A 275 6.65 -0.78 12.02
N THR A 276 7.45 -1.06 11.00
CA THR A 276 7.16 -2.11 10.01
C THR A 276 7.02 -3.47 10.69
N ALA A 277 7.95 -3.83 11.58
CA ALA A 277 7.90 -5.11 12.30
C ALA A 277 6.66 -5.23 13.20
N ALA A 278 6.24 -4.14 13.83
CA ALA A 278 5.02 -4.13 14.63
C ALA A 278 3.77 -4.38 13.77
N LYS A 279 3.66 -3.71 12.62
CA LYS A 279 2.55 -3.89 11.67
C LYS A 279 2.54 -5.28 11.05
N LEU A 280 3.68 -5.80 10.62
CA LEU A 280 3.79 -7.16 10.10
C LEU A 280 3.36 -8.22 11.12
N LYS A 281 3.73 -8.05 12.39
CA LYS A 281 3.25 -8.92 13.48
C LYS A 281 1.74 -8.84 13.65
N LEU A 282 1.15 -7.63 13.61
CA LEU A 282 -0.30 -7.44 13.67
C LEU A 282 -1.02 -8.16 12.52
N PHE A 283 -0.50 -8.03 11.29
CA PHE A 283 -1.14 -8.58 10.09
C PHE A 283 -1.07 -10.10 9.99
N ASN A 284 -0.24 -10.74 10.81
CA ASN A 284 0.01 -12.18 10.78
C ASN A 284 -0.34 -12.87 12.11
N LYS A 285 -1.30 -12.30 12.86
CA LYS A 285 -1.87 -12.91 14.08
C LYS A 285 -2.92 -14.00 13.80
#